data_AF-A0A660VN82-F1
#
_entry.id   AF-A0A660VN82-F1
#
_cell.length_a   1.000
_cell.length_b   1.000
_cell.length_c   1.000
_cell.angle_alpha   90.00
_cell.angle_beta   90.00
_cell.angle_gamma   90.00
#
_symmetry.space_group_name_H-M   'P 1'
#
loop_
_entity.id
_entity.type
_entity.pdbx_description
1 polymer ?
#
loop_
_entity_poly.entity_id
_entity_poly.type
_entity_poly.pdbx_seq_one_letter_code
_entity_poly.pdbx_strand_id
1 'polypeptide(L)'
;MGYESGPLIGFDPQQTSELLGLPEDHAPLLLVVVGKGTQPARQRLGLLDVEELASVDRFGQHTITGAVEGQGAGPASPPIQADRRCSVPAIH
;
A
#
# COMPACT_ATOMS: atom_id res chain seq x y z
N MET A 1 12.56 26.40 -3.00
CA MET A 1 11.77 26.53 -4.26
C MET A 1 10.40 27.18 -4.05
N GLY A 2 9.74 27.06 -2.88
CA GLY A 2 8.52 27.84 -2.59
C GLY A 2 7.27 27.42 -3.39
N TYR A 3 7.29 26.20 -3.93
CA TYR A 3 6.17 25.59 -4.63
C TYR A 3 5.58 24.46 -3.77
N GLU A 4 4.29 24.27 -3.93
CA GLU A 4 3.52 23.15 -3.40
C GLU A 4 3.31 22.11 -4.51
N SER A 5 3.19 20.84 -4.13
CA SER A 5 2.93 19.74 -5.04
C SER A 5 1.71 18.94 -4.60
N GLY A 6 0.85 18.57 -5.54
CA GLY A 6 -0.35 17.76 -5.30
C GLY A 6 -0.46 16.59 -6.28
N PRO A 7 -0.67 15.35 -5.80
CA PRO A 7 -0.99 14.23 -6.69
C PRO A 7 -2.40 14.40 -7.26
N LEU A 8 -2.55 14.14 -8.56
CA LEU A 8 -3.83 14.10 -9.27
C LEU A 8 -4.00 12.69 -9.83
N ILE A 9 -4.92 11.92 -9.22
CA ILE A 9 -5.25 10.54 -9.65
C ILE A 9 -6.61 10.44 -10.36
N GLY A 10 -7.45 11.48 -10.26
CA GLY A 10 -8.85 11.45 -10.71
C GLY A 10 -9.05 11.76 -12.19
N PHE A 11 -8.11 11.37 -13.06
CA PHE A 11 -8.17 11.61 -14.50
C PHE A 11 -8.45 10.29 -15.25
N ASP A 12 -8.86 10.39 -16.52
CA ASP A 12 -9.01 9.23 -17.41
C ASP A 12 -7.64 8.91 -18.05
N PRO A 13 -7.02 7.75 -17.75
CA PRO A 13 -5.70 7.41 -18.28
C PRO A 13 -5.66 7.24 -19.79
N GLN A 14 -6.75 6.77 -20.41
CA GLN A 14 -6.84 6.55 -21.86
C GLN A 14 -6.90 7.89 -22.58
N GLN A 15 -7.86 8.74 -22.20
CA GLN A 15 -8.00 10.08 -22.80
C GLN A 15 -6.74 10.94 -22.58
N THR A 16 -6.10 10.80 -21.41
CA THR A 16 -4.87 11.51 -21.10
C THR A 16 -3.70 11.01 -21.94
N SER A 17 -3.60 9.70 -22.18
CA SER A 17 -2.57 9.11 -23.05
C SER A 17 -2.71 9.59 -24.49
N GLU A 18 -3.94 9.62 -25.01
CA GLU A 18 -4.24 10.14 -26.35
C GLU A 18 -3.89 11.62 -26.48
N LEU A 19 -4.28 12.44 -25.49
CA LEU A 19 -3.98 13.87 -25.46
C LEU A 19 -2.48 14.17 -25.41
N LEU A 20 -1.71 13.36 -24.67
CA LEU A 20 -0.27 13.52 -24.52
C LEU A 20 0.52 12.83 -25.63
N GLY A 21 -0.12 12.03 -26.48
CA GLY A 21 0.55 11.26 -27.54
C GLY A 21 1.46 10.17 -26.97
N LEU A 22 1.07 9.52 -25.88
CA LEU A 22 1.86 8.45 -25.27
C LEU A 22 1.77 7.16 -26.10
N PRO A 23 2.84 6.35 -26.15
CA PRO A 23 2.79 5.01 -26.73
C PRO A 23 1.79 4.11 -25.99
N GLU A 24 1.27 3.08 -26.68
CA GLU A 24 0.21 2.20 -26.15
C GLU A 24 0.57 1.48 -24.84
N ASP A 25 1.87 1.28 -24.57
CA ASP A 25 2.37 0.59 -23.37
C ASP A 25 2.82 1.56 -22.25
N HIS A 26 2.41 2.83 -22.31
CA HIS A 26 2.84 3.89 -21.38
C HIS A 26 1.66 4.58 -20.72
N ALA A 27 0.96 3.83 -19.87
CA ALA A 27 -0.17 4.37 -19.11
C ALA A 27 0.30 5.34 -18.00
N PRO A 28 -0.25 6.57 -17.93
CA PRO A 28 0.04 7.50 -16.87
C PRO A 28 -0.54 7.00 -15.54
N LEU A 29 0.34 6.73 -14.56
CA LEU A 29 -0.04 6.30 -13.21
C LEU A 29 -0.51 7.47 -12.33
N LEU A 30 0.13 8.61 -12.48
CA LEU A 30 -0.06 9.78 -11.63
C LEU A 30 0.29 11.05 -12.40
N LEU A 31 -0.51 12.09 -12.25
CA LEU A 31 -0.13 13.46 -12.62
C LEU A 31 0.28 14.22 -11.36
N VAL A 32 1.33 15.04 -11.44
CA VAL A 32 1.79 15.87 -10.33
C VAL A 32 1.63 17.33 -10.69
N VAL A 33 0.79 18.03 -9.94
CA VAL A 33 0.63 19.48 -10.07
C VAL A 33 1.68 20.14 -9.20
N VAL A 34 2.45 21.08 -9.77
CA VAL A 34 3.45 21.88 -9.04
C VAL A 34 3.14 23.35 -9.26
N GLY A 35 2.98 24.13 -8.18
CA GLY A 35 2.57 25.54 -8.27
C GLY A 35 2.73 26.30 -6.97
N LYS A 36 2.51 27.62 -6.99
CA LYS A 36 2.46 28.42 -5.76
C LYS A 36 1.08 28.25 -5.13
N GLY A 37 1.05 27.87 -3.85
CA GLY A 37 -0.20 27.75 -3.11
C GLY A 37 -0.94 29.09 -3.07
N THR A 38 -2.19 29.10 -3.51
CA THR A 38 -3.10 30.26 -3.37
C THR A 38 -3.89 30.21 -2.08
N GLN A 39 -3.90 29.04 -1.41
CA GLN A 39 -4.63 28.74 -0.20
C GLN A 39 -3.76 27.82 0.68
N PRO A 40 -3.94 27.85 2.01
CA PRO A 40 -3.23 26.92 2.88
C PRO A 40 -3.63 25.47 2.58
N ALA A 41 -2.68 24.55 2.74
CA ALA A 41 -2.94 23.12 2.59
C ALA A 41 -4.10 22.67 3.50
N ARG A 42 -5.06 21.94 2.92
CA ARG A 42 -6.18 21.37 3.68
C ARG A 42 -5.64 20.36 4.70
N GLN A 43 -6.33 20.24 5.84
CA GLN A 43 -6.02 19.18 6.80
C GLN A 43 -6.03 17.82 6.10
N ARG A 44 -4.99 17.04 6.34
CA ARG A 44 -4.91 15.67 5.86
C ARG A 44 -6.04 14.87 6.52
N LEU A 45 -6.64 13.94 5.77
CA LEU A 45 -7.53 12.95 6.36
C LEU A 45 -6.78 12.23 7.48
N GLY A 46 -7.47 11.97 8.59
CA GLY A 46 -6.89 11.31 9.75
C GLY A 46 -6.19 10.02 9.33
N LEU A 47 -5.00 9.79 9.89
CA LEU A 47 -4.33 8.51 9.78
C LEU A 47 -5.06 7.52 10.70
N LEU A 48 -5.21 6.28 10.25
CA LEU A 48 -5.64 5.20 11.13
C LEU A 48 -4.56 4.96 12.20
N ASP A 49 -4.97 4.43 13.35
CA ASP A 49 -4.02 4.02 14.38
C ASP A 49 -3.10 2.92 13.82
N VAL A 50 -1.84 2.92 14.27
CA VAL A 50 -0.81 2.02 13.72
C VAL A 50 -1.21 0.56 13.93
N GLU A 51 -1.86 0.29 15.05
CA GLU A 51 -2.37 -1.03 15.43
C GLU A 51 -3.49 -1.54 14.49
N GLU A 52 -4.17 -0.64 13.77
CA GLU A 52 -5.18 -0.98 12.76
C GLU A 52 -4.60 -1.16 11.37
N LEU A 53 -3.50 -0.46 11.06
CA LEU A 53 -2.86 -0.47 9.74
C LEU A 53 -1.76 -1.52 9.61
N ALA A 54 -0.97 -1.73 10.66
CA ALA A 54 0.22 -2.55 10.63
C ALA A 54 -0.06 -3.92 11.26
N SER A 55 0.43 -4.96 10.59
CA SER A 55 0.34 -6.33 11.07
C SER A 55 1.73 -6.96 11.05
N VAL A 56 2.09 -7.59 12.17
CA VAL A 56 3.40 -8.21 12.36
C VAL A 56 3.28 -9.70 12.03
N ASP A 57 4.11 -10.17 11.09
CA ASP A 57 4.21 -11.58 10.67
C ASP A 57 2.92 -12.23 10.14
N ARG A 58 1.87 -11.43 9.87
CA ARG A 58 0.59 -11.88 9.31
C ARG A 58 -0.05 -10.79 8.47
N PHE A 59 -0.98 -11.14 7.58
CA PHE A 59 -1.81 -10.18 6.86
C PHE A 59 -3.28 -10.41 7.25
N GLY A 60 -3.80 -9.57 8.15
CA GLY A 60 -5.12 -9.79 8.76
C GLY A 60 -5.15 -11.11 9.56
N GLN A 61 -6.13 -11.98 9.26
CA GLN A 61 -6.26 -13.31 9.87
C GLN A 61 -5.40 -14.38 9.17
N HIS A 62 -4.74 -14.04 8.07
CA HIS A 62 -3.92 -14.99 7.32
C HIS A 62 -2.48 -14.97 7.82
N THR A 63 -2.04 -16.10 8.36
CA THR A 63 -0.62 -16.35 8.61
C THR A 63 0.09 -16.53 7.27
N ILE A 64 1.09 -15.70 7.00
CA ILE A 64 1.93 -15.85 5.81
C ILE A 64 2.73 -17.13 6.00
N THR A 65 2.42 -18.15 5.20
CA THR A 65 3.11 -19.45 5.26
C THR A 65 4.03 -19.56 4.06
N GLY A 66 5.34 -19.55 4.31
CA GLY A 66 6.39 -19.69 3.32
C GLY A 66 7.74 -19.82 4.00
N ALA A 67 8.70 -20.50 3.37
CA ALA A 67 10.06 -20.54 3.88
C ALA A 67 10.67 -19.13 3.75
N VAL A 68 10.97 -18.50 4.89
CA VAL A 68 11.82 -17.31 4.91
C VAL A 68 13.25 -17.81 4.74
N GLU A 69 13.79 -17.77 3.53
CA GLU A 69 15.23 -17.95 3.31
C GLU A 69 15.95 -16.73 3.88
N GLY A 70 16.11 -16.70 5.21
CA GLY A 70 16.75 -15.63 5.94
C GLY A 70 18.28 -15.77 5.87
N GLN A 71 18.94 -14.86 5.16
CA GLN A 71 20.30 -14.48 5.50
C GLN A 71 20.22 -13.36 6.56
N GLY A 72 20.49 -13.70 7.82
CA GLY A 72 20.74 -12.71 8.89
C GLY A 72 20.07 -13.05 10.21
N ALA A 73 20.88 -13.49 11.18
CA ALA A 73 20.48 -13.93 12.50
C ALA A 73 19.95 -12.77 13.38
N GLY A 74 18.70 -12.88 13.84
CA GLY A 74 18.14 -12.20 15.01
C GLY A 74 17.85 -13.23 16.12
N PRO A 75 17.81 -12.81 17.40
CA PRO A 75 17.83 -13.75 18.53
C PRO A 75 16.63 -14.70 18.50
N ALA A 76 16.96 -15.98 18.69
CA ALA A 76 16.08 -17.14 18.59
C ALA A 76 14.65 -16.88 19.12
N SER A 77 13.71 -16.68 18.19
CA SER A 77 12.29 -16.81 18.46
C SER A 77 11.99 -18.27 18.88
N PRO A 78 11.16 -18.48 19.92
CA PRO A 78 10.77 -19.83 20.32
C PRO A 78 10.05 -20.55 19.18
N PRO A 79 10.09 -21.90 19.13
CA PRO A 79 9.52 -22.66 18.02
C PRO A 79 8.03 -22.37 17.90
N ILE A 80 7.63 -22.04 16.67
CA ILE A 80 6.24 -21.81 16.26
C ILE A 80 5.44 -23.07 16.61
N GLN A 81 4.73 -23.04 17.73
CA GLN A 81 3.82 -24.11 18.10
C GLN A 81 2.57 -23.95 17.23
N ALA A 82 2.50 -24.73 16.16
CA ALA A 82 1.33 -24.85 15.32
C ALA A 82 0.13 -25.26 16.19
N ASP A 83 -0.75 -24.30 16.51
CA ASP A 83 -1.98 -24.56 17.25
C ASP A 83 -2.88 -25.45 16.37
N ARG A 84 -3.10 -26.70 16.80
CA ARG A 84 -3.95 -27.70 16.16
C ARG A 84 -5.45 -27.37 16.32
N ARG A 85 -5.85 -26.12 16.04
CA ARG A 85 -7.23 -25.66 16.15
C ARG A 85 -7.78 -25.02 14.88
N CYS A 86 -7.21 -25.35 13.72
CA CYS A 86 -7.95 -25.26 12.47
C CYS A 86 -8.95 -26.43 12.36
N SER A 87 -10.01 -26.43 13.18
CA SER A 87 -11.21 -27.18 12.83
C SER A 87 -12.02 -26.31 11.87
N VAL A 88 -11.90 -26.58 10.57
CA VAL A 88 -12.81 -26.05 9.56
C VAL A 88 -14.18 -26.70 9.82
N PRO A 89 -15.26 -25.96 10.11
CA PRO A 89 -16.58 -26.57 10.14
C PRO A 89 -16.99 -26.93 8.71
N ALA A 90 -17.37 -28.19 8.50
CA ALA A 90 -17.99 -28.66 7.27
C ALA A 90 -19.32 -27.92 7.09
N ILE A 91 -19.42 -27.14 6.01
CA ILE A 91 -20.64 -26.45 5.62
C ILE A 91 -21.58 -27.51 5.04
N HIS A 92 -22.79 -27.63 5.61
CA HIS A 92 -23.85 -28.51 5.12
C HIS A 92 -24.93 -27.71 4.38
#